data_AF-A0A1X7ADA2-F1
#
_entry.id   AF-A0A1X7ADA2-F1
#
_cell.length_a   1.000
_cell.length_b   1.000
_cell.length_c   1.000
_cell.angle_alpha   90.00
_cell.angle_beta   90.00
_cell.angle_gamma   90.00
#
_symmetry.space_group_name_H-M   'P 1'
#
loop_
_entity.id
_entity.type
_entity.pdbx_description
1 polymer ?
#
loop_
_entity_poly.entity_id
_entity_poly.type
_entity_poly.pdbx_seq_one_letter_code
_entity_poly.pdbx_strand_id
1 'polypeptide(L)'
;MALRTLREELIDPAIKKRRGRIVKLMGDGILIEFASVVDAVACGAEMQLSLADGDPGLSKIVFRIGVNLGDVVIDGEDIQGDGVNVAARLETLSEPGGMCISVAVHEQVRDRLAFNFEDAGKQEVKNIDRPVRVWKWSAGNPETDPGASSATRPLRQPVALPLPENLSIAVLAFDNISNDPEQEYFADCVAEDVCTALSRARDPVCDRPQQFV
;
A
#
# COMPACT_ATOMS: atom_id res chain seq x y z
N MET A 1 -16.31 9.91 -16.34
CA MET A 1 -15.65 11.09 -15.75
C MET A 1 -14.65 10.67 -14.66
N ALA A 2 -15.06 9.93 -13.61
CA ALA A 2 -14.17 9.54 -12.50
C ALA A 2 -12.90 8.75 -12.88
N LEU A 3 -12.98 7.77 -13.79
CA LEU A 3 -11.81 6.95 -14.17
C LEU A 3 -10.72 7.75 -14.90
N ARG A 4 -11.09 8.79 -15.66
CA ARG A 4 -10.12 9.64 -16.38
C ARG A 4 -9.35 10.54 -15.40
N THR A 5 -10.05 11.11 -14.43
CA THR A 5 -9.45 11.93 -13.36
C THR A 5 -8.53 11.11 -12.47
N LEU A 6 -8.97 9.94 -11.99
CA LEU A 6 -8.13 9.01 -11.22
C LEU A 6 -6.85 8.64 -11.98
N ARG A 7 -6.97 8.43 -13.29
CA ARG A 7 -5.82 8.12 -14.12
C ARG A 7 -4.83 9.28 -14.20
N GLU A 8 -5.30 10.48 -14.52
CA GLU A 8 -4.45 11.65 -14.71
C GLU A 8 -3.83 12.14 -13.38
N GLU A 9 -4.53 11.96 -12.26
CA GLU A 9 -4.11 12.48 -10.95
C GLU A 9 -3.31 11.48 -10.11
N LEU A 10 -3.52 10.16 -10.28
CA LEU A 10 -2.90 9.13 -9.43
C LEU A 10 -2.06 8.15 -10.25
N ILE A 11 -2.61 7.60 -11.33
CA ILE A 11 -1.97 6.52 -12.09
C ILE A 11 -0.79 7.06 -12.92
N ASP A 12 -1.01 8.07 -13.75
CA ASP A 12 0.01 8.64 -14.64
C ASP A 12 1.23 9.21 -13.87
N PRO A 13 1.06 9.92 -12.73
CA PRO A 13 2.18 10.36 -11.90
C PRO A 13 2.94 9.20 -11.26
N ALA A 14 2.24 8.18 -10.74
CA ALA A 14 2.88 7.01 -10.13
C ALA A 14 3.74 6.23 -11.14
N ILE A 15 3.25 6.10 -12.38
CA ILE A 15 3.99 5.47 -13.49
C ILE A 15 5.23 6.31 -13.84
N LYS A 16 5.06 7.64 -14.03
CA LYS A 16 6.16 8.54 -14.39
C LYS A 16 7.26 8.60 -13.33
N LYS A 17 6.89 8.64 -12.04
CA LYS A 17 7.81 8.64 -10.90
C LYS A 17 8.77 7.46 -10.95
N ARG A 18 8.30 6.32 -11.46
CA ARG A 18 9.02 5.05 -11.55
C ARG A 18 9.49 4.71 -12.97
N ARG A 19 9.50 5.70 -13.87
CA ARG A 19 9.94 5.58 -15.28
C ARG A 19 9.23 4.45 -16.04
N GLY A 20 7.99 4.17 -15.68
CA GLY A 20 7.15 3.24 -16.44
C GLY A 20 6.67 3.88 -17.75
N ARG A 21 6.35 3.03 -18.72
CA ARG A 21 5.81 3.43 -20.02
C ARG A 21 4.45 2.76 -20.22
N ILE A 22 3.42 3.55 -20.51
CA ILE A 22 2.13 3.00 -20.93
C ILE A 22 2.29 2.51 -22.36
N VAL A 23 2.11 1.21 -22.55
CA VAL A 23 2.21 0.54 -23.86
C VAL A 23 0.85 0.56 -24.54
N LYS A 24 -0.21 0.21 -23.80
CA LYS A 24 -1.55 0.05 -24.38
C LYS A 24 -2.64 0.37 -23.37
N LEU A 25 -3.73 0.93 -23.89
CA LEU A 25 -4.95 1.21 -23.15
C LEU A 25 -6.05 0.30 -23.70
N MET A 26 -6.61 -0.54 -22.84
CA MET A 26 -7.60 -1.56 -23.18
C MET A 26 -8.91 -1.26 -22.45
N GLY A 27 -9.63 -0.20 -22.81
CA GLY A 27 -10.92 0.14 -22.20
C GLY A 27 -10.80 0.49 -20.72
N ASP A 28 -10.95 -0.50 -19.85
CA ASP A 28 -10.78 -0.47 -18.39
C ASP A 28 -9.41 -0.98 -17.91
N GLY A 29 -8.63 -1.64 -18.78
CA GLY A 29 -7.28 -2.12 -18.51
C GLY A 29 -6.18 -1.21 -19.06
N ILE A 30 -5.00 -1.28 -18.45
CA ILE A 30 -3.79 -0.56 -18.89
C ILE A 30 -2.63 -1.56 -18.89
N LEU A 31 -1.86 -1.60 -19.97
CA LEU A 31 -0.60 -2.32 -20.05
C LEU A 31 0.55 -1.35 -19.86
N ILE A 32 1.38 -1.61 -18.85
CA ILE A 32 2.49 -0.76 -18.45
C ILE A 32 3.77 -1.60 -18.47
N GLU A 33 4.81 -1.05 -19.10
CA GLU A 33 6.15 -1.63 -19.13
C GLU A 33 7.06 -0.87 -18.17
N PHE A 34 7.92 -1.60 -17.46
CA PHE A 34 8.97 -1.05 -16.62
C PHE A 34 10.30 -1.70 -16.94
N ALA A 35 11.38 -0.92 -16.91
CA ALA A 35 12.74 -1.43 -17.04
C ALA A 35 13.23 -2.18 -15.78
N SER A 36 12.48 -2.09 -14.68
CA SER A 36 12.83 -2.62 -13.37
C SER A 36 11.60 -3.28 -12.74
N VAL A 37 11.75 -4.54 -12.36
CA VAL A 37 10.69 -5.32 -11.71
C VAL A 37 10.33 -4.75 -10.34
N VAL A 38 11.32 -4.26 -9.60
CA VAL A 38 11.12 -3.61 -8.30
C VAL A 38 10.22 -2.38 -8.47
N ASP A 39 10.46 -1.60 -9.51
CA ASP A 39 9.66 -0.42 -9.81
C ASP A 39 8.24 -0.78 -10.22
N ALA A 40 8.06 -1.84 -11.01
CA ALA A 40 6.73 -2.33 -11.39
C ALA A 40 5.89 -2.73 -10.16
N VAL A 41 6.47 -3.53 -9.27
CA VAL A 41 5.79 -4.01 -8.06
C VAL A 41 5.51 -2.86 -7.09
N ALA A 42 6.49 -2.00 -6.85
CA ALA A 42 6.31 -0.85 -5.97
C ALA A 42 5.28 0.15 -6.52
N CYS A 43 5.22 0.31 -7.85
CA CYS A 43 4.20 1.13 -8.52
C CYS A 43 2.79 0.54 -8.29
N GLY A 44 2.63 -0.77 -8.49
CA GLY A 44 1.35 -1.45 -8.28
C GLY A 44 0.89 -1.39 -6.82
N ALA A 45 1.80 -1.61 -5.87
CA ALA A 45 1.49 -1.50 -4.44
C ALA A 45 1.08 -0.08 -4.05
N GLU A 46 1.85 0.94 -4.48
CA GLU A 46 1.56 2.35 -4.22
C GLU A 46 0.20 2.76 -4.79
N MET A 47 -0.18 2.26 -5.97
CA MET A 47 -1.50 2.49 -6.55
C MET A 47 -2.60 1.88 -5.69
N GLN A 48 -2.49 0.61 -5.29
CA GLN A 48 -3.52 -0.05 -4.47
C GLN A 48 -3.68 0.63 -3.10
N LEU A 49 -2.58 1.00 -2.45
CA LEU A 49 -2.59 1.71 -1.17
C LEU A 49 -3.23 3.09 -1.31
N SER A 50 -2.85 3.86 -2.33
CA SER A 50 -3.41 5.20 -2.57
C SER A 50 -4.91 5.15 -2.91
N LEU A 51 -5.39 4.08 -3.55
CA LEU A 51 -6.82 3.86 -3.77
C LEU A 51 -7.55 3.41 -2.50
N ALA A 52 -6.90 2.65 -1.61
CA ALA A 52 -7.46 2.24 -0.32
C ALA A 52 -7.58 3.42 0.67
N ASP A 53 -6.58 4.31 0.67
CA ASP A 53 -6.52 5.50 1.54
C ASP A 53 -7.23 6.75 0.95
N GLY A 54 -7.65 6.67 -0.33
CA GLY A 54 -8.19 7.78 -1.10
C GLY A 54 -9.63 8.20 -0.75
N ASP A 55 -10.09 9.25 -1.42
CA ASP A 55 -11.43 9.84 -1.25
C ASP A 55 -12.55 8.77 -1.37
N PRO A 56 -13.57 8.76 -0.47
CA PRO A 56 -14.72 7.84 -0.54
C PRO A 56 -15.41 7.79 -1.91
N GLY A 57 -15.32 8.84 -2.74
CA GLY A 57 -15.83 8.83 -4.11
C GLY A 57 -15.07 7.90 -5.08
N LEU A 58 -13.77 7.69 -4.84
CA LEU A 58 -12.88 6.82 -5.61
C LEU A 58 -12.81 5.40 -5.02
N SER A 59 -13.19 5.22 -3.75
CA SER A 59 -13.23 3.93 -3.04
C SER A 59 -14.10 2.83 -3.67
N LYS A 60 -14.92 3.17 -4.68
CA LYS A 60 -15.69 2.19 -5.48
C LYS A 60 -14.91 1.58 -6.64
N ILE A 61 -13.82 2.21 -7.07
CA ILE A 61 -12.99 1.71 -8.16
C ILE A 61 -11.93 0.83 -7.54
N VAL A 62 -11.89 -0.43 -7.95
CA VAL A 62 -10.96 -1.43 -7.40
C VAL A 62 -10.18 -2.02 -8.55
N PHE A 63 -8.86 -1.90 -8.51
CA PHE A 63 -8.00 -2.46 -9.54
C PHE A 63 -7.57 -3.88 -9.20
N ARG A 64 -7.31 -4.65 -10.25
CA ARG A 64 -6.57 -5.91 -10.19
C ARG A 64 -5.27 -5.70 -10.92
N ILE A 65 -4.17 -6.16 -10.34
CA ILE A 65 -2.83 -5.95 -10.90
C ILE A 65 -2.16 -7.30 -11.13
N GLY A 66 -1.59 -7.48 -12.32
CA GLY A 66 -0.78 -8.64 -12.69
C GLY A 66 0.61 -8.21 -13.11
N VAL A 67 1.65 -8.71 -12.43
CA VAL A 67 3.06 -8.38 -12.75
C VAL A 67 3.82 -9.63 -13.16
N ASN A 68 4.35 -9.61 -14.38
CA ASN A 68 5.18 -10.67 -14.91
C ASN A 68 6.52 -10.12 -15.39
N LEU A 69 7.54 -10.99 -15.33
CA LEU A 69 8.81 -10.77 -16.00
C LEU A 69 8.94 -11.84 -17.10
N GLY A 70 9.17 -11.41 -18.33
CA GLY A 70 9.38 -12.31 -19.45
C GLY A 70 9.80 -11.58 -20.70
N ASP A 71 10.24 -12.35 -21.69
CA ASP A 71 10.62 -11.81 -22.99
C ASP A 71 9.39 -11.26 -23.70
N VAL A 72 9.55 -10.06 -24.23
CA VAL A 72 8.53 -9.36 -24.99
C VAL A 72 9.12 -8.82 -26.28
N VAL A 73 8.38 -8.94 -27.37
CA VAL A 73 8.77 -8.41 -28.67
C VAL A 73 7.99 -7.13 -28.90
N ILE A 74 8.72 -6.06 -29.17
CA ILE A 74 8.15 -4.76 -29.52
C ILE A 74 7.83 -4.79 -31.01
N ASP A 75 6.55 -4.68 -31.36
CA ASP A 75 6.08 -4.51 -32.73
C ASP A 75 5.54 -3.09 -32.89
N GLY A 76 6.44 -2.16 -33.24
CA GLY A 76 6.15 -0.74 -33.32
C GLY A 76 5.83 -0.12 -31.95
N GLU A 77 4.55 0.22 -31.74
CA GLU A 77 4.06 0.75 -30.46
C GLU A 77 3.38 -0.31 -29.58
N ASP A 78 3.18 -1.54 -30.08
CA ASP A 78 2.56 -2.62 -29.33
C ASP A 78 3.60 -3.62 -28.81
N ILE A 79 3.22 -4.38 -27.79
CA ILE A 79 4.06 -5.45 -27.23
C ILE A 79 3.33 -6.78 -27.39
N GLN A 80 4.04 -7.76 -27.95
CA GLN A 80 3.57 -9.12 -28.11
C GLN A 80 4.53 -10.12 -27.45
N GLY A 81 3.97 -11.23 -26.99
CA GLY A 81 4.74 -12.32 -26.43
C GLY A 81 4.04 -12.99 -25.26
N ASP A 82 4.56 -14.14 -24.87
CA ASP A 82 4.03 -14.92 -23.77
C ASP A 82 4.08 -14.15 -22.45
N GLY A 83 5.07 -13.25 -22.30
CA GLY A 83 5.20 -12.39 -21.12
C GLY A 83 3.95 -11.55 -20.84
N VAL A 84 3.30 -11.01 -21.89
CA VAL A 84 2.08 -10.21 -21.79
C VAL A 84 0.87 -11.10 -21.46
N ASN A 85 0.80 -12.29 -22.05
CA ASN A 85 -0.27 -13.25 -21.79
C ASN A 85 -0.25 -13.72 -20.32
N VAL A 86 0.93 -13.97 -19.75
CA VAL A 86 1.07 -14.28 -18.31
C VAL A 86 0.61 -13.10 -17.46
N ALA A 87 1.08 -11.88 -17.73
CA ALA A 87 0.71 -10.70 -16.96
C ALA A 87 -0.81 -10.49 -16.93
N ALA A 88 -1.47 -10.59 -18.08
CA ALA A 88 -2.92 -10.52 -18.19
C ALA A 88 -3.61 -11.65 -17.39
N ARG A 89 -3.06 -12.86 -17.44
CA ARG A 89 -3.61 -13.98 -16.65
C ARG A 89 -3.46 -13.75 -15.15
N LEU A 90 -2.32 -13.23 -14.71
CA LEU A 90 -2.08 -12.87 -13.31
C LEU A 90 -3.08 -11.82 -12.82
N GLU A 91 -3.37 -10.79 -13.63
CA GLU A 91 -4.41 -9.80 -13.31
C GLU A 91 -5.77 -10.48 -13.06
N THR A 92 -6.19 -11.40 -13.93
CA THR A 92 -7.47 -12.11 -13.74
C THR A 92 -7.52 -13.00 -12.50
N LEU A 93 -6.36 -13.44 -11.99
CA LEU A 93 -6.24 -14.24 -10.77
C LEU A 93 -6.13 -13.39 -9.51
N SER A 94 -5.85 -12.09 -9.67
CA SER A 94 -5.75 -11.15 -8.58
C SER A 94 -7.12 -10.88 -7.98
N GLU A 95 -7.15 -10.77 -6.66
CA GLU A 95 -8.32 -10.30 -5.95
C GLU A 95 -8.49 -8.79 -6.19
N PRO A 96 -9.72 -8.25 -6.09
CA PRO A 96 -9.95 -6.81 -6.17
C PRO A 96 -9.15 -6.10 -5.07
N GLY A 97 -8.31 -5.13 -5.45
CA GLY A 97 -7.41 -4.41 -4.53
C GLY A 97 -6.08 -5.14 -4.30
N GLY A 98 -5.90 -6.28 -4.97
CA GLY A 98 -4.71 -7.11 -4.88
C GLY A 98 -3.79 -6.99 -6.08
N MET A 99 -2.68 -7.72 -5.97
CA MET A 99 -1.67 -7.88 -6.99
C MET A 99 -1.21 -9.34 -7.03
N CYS A 100 -1.19 -9.91 -8.22
CA CYS A 100 -0.58 -11.20 -8.49
C CYS A 100 0.74 -11.01 -9.21
N ILE A 101 1.77 -11.72 -8.77
CA ILE A 101 3.08 -11.71 -9.39
C ILE A 101 3.55 -13.11 -9.76
N SER A 102 4.31 -13.22 -10.84
CA SER A 102 4.98 -14.47 -11.20
C SER A 102 6.11 -14.82 -10.24
N VAL A 103 6.52 -16.09 -10.20
CA VAL A 103 7.71 -16.54 -9.46
C VAL A 103 8.98 -15.78 -9.84
N ALA A 104 9.16 -15.44 -11.13
CA ALA A 104 10.32 -14.70 -11.61
C ALA A 104 10.37 -13.27 -11.04
N VAL A 105 9.20 -12.66 -10.85
CA VAL A 105 9.08 -11.35 -10.20
C VAL A 105 9.34 -11.47 -8.70
N HIS A 106 8.71 -12.46 -8.05
CA HIS A 106 8.88 -12.70 -6.61
C HIS A 106 10.34 -12.88 -6.20
N GLU A 107 11.11 -13.68 -6.96
CA GLU A 107 12.54 -13.90 -6.70
C GLU A 107 13.37 -12.62 -6.77
N GLN A 108 12.97 -11.63 -7.59
CA GLN A 108 13.70 -10.36 -7.69
C GLN A 108 13.31 -9.34 -6.62
N VAL A 109 12.10 -9.43 -6.07
CA VAL A 109 11.58 -8.40 -5.13
C VAL A 109 11.62 -8.81 -3.67
N ARG A 110 11.63 -10.12 -3.35
CA ARG A 110 11.56 -10.62 -1.96
C ARG A 110 12.64 -10.05 -1.02
N ASP A 111 13.83 -9.75 -1.56
CA ASP A 111 14.99 -9.26 -0.79
C ASP A 111 15.14 -7.73 -0.89
N ARG A 112 14.28 -7.06 -1.66
CA ARG A 112 14.38 -5.62 -1.99
C ARG A 112 13.18 -4.81 -1.53
N LEU A 113 12.03 -5.45 -1.39
CA LEU A 113 10.79 -4.83 -0.96
C LEU A 113 10.30 -5.55 0.30
N ALA A 114 9.91 -4.77 1.31
CA ALA A 114 9.19 -5.29 2.47
C ALA A 114 7.73 -5.49 2.10
N PHE A 115 7.43 -6.36 1.14
CA PHE A 115 6.06 -6.83 0.87
C PHE A 115 6.06 -8.34 1.02
N ASN A 116 5.10 -8.85 1.79
CA ASN A 116 4.92 -10.27 1.98
C ASN A 116 3.95 -10.77 0.91
N PHE A 117 4.36 -11.80 0.16
CA PHE A 117 3.51 -12.41 -0.84
C PHE A 117 3.11 -13.82 -0.41
N GLU A 118 1.84 -14.16 -0.60
CA GLU A 118 1.29 -15.50 -0.34
C GLU A 118 1.41 -16.39 -1.58
N ASP A 119 1.85 -17.64 -1.42
CA ASP A 119 1.95 -18.59 -2.53
C ASP A 119 0.55 -19.11 -2.91
N ALA A 120 0.09 -18.75 -4.12
CA ALA A 120 -1.18 -19.19 -4.69
C ALA A 120 -1.04 -20.45 -5.56
N GLY A 121 0.12 -21.10 -5.53
CA GLY A 121 0.39 -22.34 -6.24
C GLY A 121 0.64 -22.16 -7.73
N LYS A 122 0.60 -23.30 -8.44
CA LYS A 122 0.85 -23.37 -9.89
C LYS A 122 -0.44 -23.16 -10.67
N GLN A 123 -0.41 -22.26 -11.64
CA GLN A 123 -1.53 -21.91 -12.49
C GLN A 123 -1.20 -22.22 -13.95
N GLU A 124 -2.14 -22.82 -14.66
CA GLU A 124 -2.02 -23.05 -16.11
C GLU A 124 -2.40 -21.78 -16.87
N VAL A 125 -1.52 -21.38 -17.78
CA VAL A 125 -1.72 -20.24 -18.67
C VAL A 125 -1.85 -20.79 -20.07
N LYS A 126 -2.86 -20.33 -20.81
CA LYS A 126 -3.03 -20.71 -22.22
C LYS A 126 -1.78 -20.27 -23.01
N ASN A 127 -1.28 -21.14 -23.88
CA ASN A 127 -0.09 -20.95 -24.72
C ASN A 127 1.26 -21.01 -23.98
N ILE A 128 1.31 -21.61 -22.78
CA ILE A 128 2.58 -21.83 -22.07
C ILE A 128 2.63 -23.29 -21.61
N ASP A 129 3.66 -24.01 -22.05
CA ASP A 129 3.83 -25.44 -21.78
C ASP A 129 4.11 -25.75 -20.30
N ARG A 130 4.54 -24.74 -19.53
CA ARG A 130 4.87 -24.87 -18.10
C ARG A 130 3.89 -24.07 -17.24
N PRO A 131 3.35 -24.67 -16.17
CA PRO A 131 2.50 -23.93 -15.24
C PRO A 131 3.32 -22.86 -14.50
N VAL A 132 2.76 -21.66 -14.37
CA VAL A 132 3.40 -20.52 -13.71
C VAL A 132 3.00 -20.53 -12.25
N ARG A 133 3.98 -20.52 -11.34
CA ARG A 133 3.70 -20.33 -9.91
C ARG A 133 3.39 -18.85 -9.65
N VAL A 134 2.29 -18.61 -8.95
CA VAL A 134 1.73 -17.29 -8.70
C VAL A 134 1.84 -16.96 -7.22
N TRP A 135 2.18 -15.71 -6.95
CA TRP A 135 2.24 -15.14 -5.61
C TRP A 135 1.25 -13.98 -5.53
N LYS A 136 0.54 -13.85 -4.43
CA LYS A 136 -0.51 -12.86 -4.21
C LYS A 136 -0.12 -11.86 -3.13
N TRP A 137 -0.57 -10.63 -3.29
CA TRP A 137 -0.49 -9.56 -2.30
C TRP A 137 -1.80 -8.79 -2.30
N SER A 138 -2.26 -8.34 -1.14
CA SER A 138 -3.45 -7.49 -1.01
C SER A 138 -3.17 -6.29 -0.10
N ALA A 139 -3.62 -5.11 -0.55
CA ALA A 139 -3.59 -3.90 0.25
C ALA A 139 -4.56 -4.07 1.45
N GLY A 140 -4.10 -3.73 2.65
CA GLY A 140 -4.90 -3.83 3.88
C GLY A 140 -4.93 -5.22 4.55
N ASN A 141 -4.23 -6.22 3.99
CA ASN A 141 -3.94 -7.46 4.73
C ASN A 141 -2.62 -7.29 5.50
N PRO A 142 -2.65 -7.30 6.85
CA PRO A 142 -1.46 -7.14 7.68
C PRO A 142 -0.43 -8.25 7.50
N GLU A 143 -0.82 -9.40 6.92
CA GLU A 143 0.12 -10.49 6.63
C GLU A 143 0.94 -10.22 5.37
N THR A 144 0.37 -9.53 4.37
CA THR A 144 1.02 -9.25 3.07
C THR A 144 1.63 -7.85 2.97
N ASP A 145 1.17 -6.91 3.79
CA ASP A 145 1.65 -5.53 3.80
C ASP A 145 2.22 -5.14 5.17
N PRO A 146 3.55 -5.19 5.39
CA PRO A 146 4.14 -4.67 6.62
C PRO A 146 4.08 -3.13 6.70
N GLY A 147 3.73 -2.43 5.61
CA GLY A 147 3.37 -1.01 5.62
C GLY A 147 2.05 -0.73 6.34
N ALA A 148 1.08 -1.65 6.27
CA ALA A 148 -0.12 -1.61 7.11
C ALA A 148 0.23 -1.74 8.61
N SER A 149 1.39 -2.33 8.94
CA SER A 149 1.84 -2.50 10.33
C SER A 149 2.52 -1.26 10.94
N SER A 150 2.79 -0.20 10.17
CA SER A 150 3.10 1.13 10.76
C SER A 150 1.84 1.96 11.07
N ALA A 151 0.65 1.46 10.73
CA ALA A 151 -0.64 2.01 11.17
C ALA A 151 -1.41 1.07 12.12
N THR A 152 -0.81 -0.03 12.59
CA THR A 152 -1.44 -0.86 13.63
C THR A 152 -0.40 -1.62 14.46
N ARG A 153 0.19 -0.95 15.47
CA ARG A 153 0.26 -1.57 16.82
C ARG A 153 -1.11 -2.18 17.03
N PRO A 154 -1.28 -3.46 17.43
CA PRO A 154 -2.62 -4.04 17.52
C PRO A 154 -3.45 -3.07 18.35
N LEU A 155 -4.38 -2.38 17.69
CA LEU A 155 -5.59 -2.01 18.35
C LEU A 155 -6.12 -3.39 18.73
N ARG A 156 -5.79 -3.81 19.96
CA ARG A 156 -6.73 -4.55 20.78
C ARG A 156 -8.06 -3.98 20.35
N GLN A 157 -8.92 -4.80 19.75
CA GLN A 157 -10.32 -4.41 19.57
C GLN A 157 -10.64 -3.59 20.81
N PRO A 158 -11.06 -2.32 20.69
CA PRO A 158 -11.62 -1.71 21.85
C PRO A 158 -12.78 -2.65 22.16
N VAL A 159 -12.58 -3.53 23.15
CA VAL A 159 -13.62 -3.85 24.09
C VAL A 159 -14.24 -2.49 24.29
N ALA A 160 -15.43 -2.29 23.73
CA ALA A 160 -16.12 -1.02 23.81
C ALA A 160 -16.38 -0.83 25.31
N LEU A 161 -15.38 -0.29 25.99
CA LEU A 161 -15.50 0.17 27.34
C LEU A 161 -16.52 1.30 27.20
N PRO A 162 -17.59 1.29 27.99
CA PRO A 162 -18.60 2.33 27.93
C PRO A 162 -17.88 3.68 27.95
N LEU A 163 -18.08 4.48 26.90
CA LEU A 163 -17.48 5.79 26.79
C LEU A 163 -17.83 6.54 28.08
N PRO A 164 -16.85 7.02 28.86
CA PRO A 164 -17.15 7.79 30.06
C PRO A 164 -18.00 8.99 29.65
N GLU A 165 -19.07 9.25 30.39
CA GLU A 165 -20.05 10.32 30.08
C GLU A 165 -19.43 11.73 30.13
N ASN A 166 -18.16 11.84 30.50
CA ASN A 166 -17.41 13.07 30.62
C ASN A 166 -16.38 13.15 29.50
N LEU A 167 -16.34 14.31 28.84
CA LEU A 167 -15.37 14.63 27.81
C LEU A 167 -13.95 14.42 28.37
N SER A 168 -13.16 13.55 27.74
CA SER A 168 -11.77 13.30 28.14
C SER A 168 -10.85 13.52 26.93
N ILE A 169 -9.72 14.18 27.17
CA ILE A 169 -8.75 14.52 26.13
C ILE A 169 -7.39 14.00 26.60
N ALA A 170 -6.75 13.18 25.78
CA ALA A 170 -5.38 12.72 25.99
C ALA A 170 -4.41 13.65 25.24
N VAL A 171 -3.34 14.07 25.92
CA VAL A 171 -2.24 14.85 25.32
C VAL A 171 -0.98 13.99 25.36
N LEU A 172 -0.41 13.73 24.19
CA LEU A 172 0.82 12.97 24.02
C LEU A 172 2.01 13.93 23.96
N ALA A 173 3.19 13.44 24.37
CA ALA A 173 4.43 14.19 24.20
C ALA A 173 4.73 14.40 22.71
N PHE A 174 5.29 15.57 22.38
CA PHE A 174 5.66 15.90 21.01
C PHE A 174 6.94 15.15 20.62
N ASP A 175 7.01 14.66 19.39
CA ASP A 175 8.23 14.04 18.88
C ASP A 175 9.34 15.09 18.70
N ASN A 176 10.53 14.82 19.23
CA ASN A 176 11.71 15.64 18.99
C ASN A 176 12.27 15.36 17.59
N ILE A 177 11.94 16.22 16.63
CA ILE A 177 12.40 16.11 15.23
C ILE A 177 13.83 16.64 15.08
N SER A 178 14.40 17.27 16.12
CA SER A 178 15.80 17.69 16.18
C SER A 178 16.68 16.55 16.70
N ASN A 179 17.90 16.41 16.17
CA ASN A 179 18.86 15.41 16.63
C ASN A 179 19.61 15.85 17.92
N ASP A 180 19.04 16.80 18.64
CA ASP A 180 19.58 17.43 19.85
C ASP A 180 18.89 16.85 21.10
N PRO A 181 19.60 16.11 21.96
CA PRO A 181 19.03 15.44 23.12
C PRO A 181 18.53 16.41 24.21
N GLU A 182 18.96 17.68 24.22
CA GLU A 182 18.42 18.66 25.16
C GLU A 182 16.96 19.05 24.83
N GLN A 183 16.52 18.87 23.58
CA GLN A 183 15.16 19.20 23.13
C GLN A 183 14.13 18.10 23.44
N GLU A 184 14.58 16.91 23.85
CA GLU A 184 13.70 15.83 24.30
C GLU A 184 13.02 16.19 25.63
N TYR A 185 13.81 16.75 26.57
CA TYR A 185 13.28 17.30 27.83
C TYR A 185 12.34 18.49 27.62
N PHE A 186 12.57 19.28 26.56
CA PHE A 186 11.69 20.38 26.22
C PHE A 186 10.30 19.91 25.77
N ALA A 187 10.24 18.86 24.94
CA ALA A 187 8.98 18.31 24.47
C ALA A 187 8.10 17.74 25.59
N ASP A 188 8.73 17.09 26.58
CA ASP A 188 8.05 16.58 27.77
C ASP A 188 7.50 17.71 28.66
N CYS A 189 8.29 18.77 28.88
CA CYS A 189 7.85 19.94 29.65
C CYS A 189 6.66 20.65 28.98
N VAL A 190 6.67 20.79 27.65
CA VAL A 190 5.57 21.40 26.90
C VAL A 190 4.30 20.55 27.00
N ALA A 191 4.41 19.23 26.92
CA ALA A 191 3.27 18.33 27.08
C ALA A 191 2.69 18.41 28.50
N GLU A 192 3.53 18.55 29.52
CA GLU A 192 3.10 18.74 30.91
C GLU A 192 2.37 20.08 31.12
N ASP A 193 2.87 21.17 30.50
CA ASP A 193 2.22 22.48 30.54
C ASP A 193 0.84 22.46 29.87
N VAL A 194 0.72 21.78 28.72
CA VAL A 194 -0.56 21.61 28.01
C VAL A 194 -1.55 20.78 28.84
N CYS A 195 -1.10 19.66 29.41
CA CYS A 195 -1.93 18.85 30.33
C CYS A 195 -2.43 19.71 31.51
N THR A 196 -1.55 20.51 32.09
CA THR A 196 -1.87 21.39 33.21
C THR A 196 -2.86 22.48 32.81
N ALA A 197 -2.70 23.10 31.64
CA ALA A 197 -3.62 24.10 31.13
C ALA A 197 -5.02 23.53 30.87
N LEU A 198 -5.09 22.34 30.27
CA LEU A 198 -6.36 21.66 29.98
C LEU A 198 -7.08 21.16 31.24
N SER A 199 -6.34 20.77 32.28
CA SER A 199 -6.92 20.36 33.57
C SER A 199 -7.66 21.49 34.32
N ARG A 200 -7.38 22.75 33.98
CA ARG A 200 -8.02 23.94 34.58
C ARG A 200 -9.26 24.41 33.81
N ALA A 201 -9.46 23.93 32.59
CA ALA A 201 -10.71 24.11 31.88
C ALA A 201 -11.76 23.18 32.53
N ARG A 202 -12.98 23.68 32.75
CA ARG A 202 -14.03 22.86 33.39
C ARG A 202 -14.33 21.61 32.55
N ASP A 203 -14.24 20.45 33.20
CA ASP A 203 -14.57 19.09 32.73
C ASP A 203 -13.74 18.49 31.60
N PRO A 204 -12.41 18.34 31.78
CA PRO A 204 -11.82 17.04 31.42
C PRO A 204 -10.77 16.53 32.41
N VAL A 205 -10.86 15.24 32.74
CA VAL A 205 -9.80 14.47 33.42
C VAL A 205 -8.72 14.16 32.40
N CYS A 206 -7.51 14.65 32.64
CA CYS A 206 -6.32 14.36 31.83
C CYS A 206 -5.64 13.10 32.36
N ASP A 207 -5.55 12.06 31.55
CA ASP A 207 -4.90 10.79 31.91
C ASP A 207 -3.66 10.57 31.05
N ARG A 208 -2.50 10.34 31.70
CA ARG A 208 -1.23 10.06 31.01
C ARG A 208 -1.10 8.56 30.77
N PRO A 209 -0.88 8.09 29.53
CA PRO A 209 -0.57 6.69 29.31
C PRO A 209 0.84 6.37 29.86
N GLN A 210 0.91 5.62 30.96
CA GLN A 210 2.18 5.09 31.45
C GLN A 210 2.79 4.13 30.42
N GLN A 211 4.10 4.26 30.23
CA GLN A 211 4.95 3.48 29.33
C GLN A 211 4.68 1.97 29.45
N PHE A 212 4.26 1.34 28.35
CA PHE A 212 4.27 -0.11 28.23
C PHE A 212 5.67 -0.54 27.78
N VAL A 213 6.41 -1.19 28.69
CA VAL A 213 7.59 -2.03 28.40
C VAL A 213 7.18 -3.18 27.48
#